data_AF-A0A2I1CF69-F1
#
_entry.id   AF-A0A2I1CF69-F1
#
_cell.length_a   1.000
_cell.length_b   1.000
_cell.length_c   1.000
_cell.angle_alpha   90.00
_cell.angle_beta   90.00
_cell.angle_gamma   90.00
#
_symmetry.space_group_name_H-M   'P 1'
#
loop_
_entity.id
_entity.type
_entity.pdbx_description
1 polymer ?
#
loop_
_entity_poly.entity_id
_entity_poly.type
_entity_poly.pdbx_seq_one_letter_code
_entity_poly.pdbx_strand_id
1 'polypeptide(L)'
;MATSQSRQVFEFTEIDKIYPALLNLRRPTLLLNTKITHDHLRPLKKLAQDLKAGAQALENAYKLGTGYDDLAVVLLEPSDKADTHCFDDMLNASTALRAVDSSLCHTFDGQRSIQNTIILDIRAFRSDSIRRTQHGSDKLRADELAYTAFEQILCDLKPDVILVCQYQTNMNEVGN
;
A
#
# COMPACT_ATOMS: atom_id res chain seq x y z
N MET A 1 -27.51 18.98 -0.17
CA MET A 1 -26.66 19.06 -1.38
C MET A 1 -25.37 18.34 -1.06
N ALA A 2 -25.17 17.13 -1.59
CA ALA A 2 -23.92 16.40 -1.42
C ALA A 2 -22.91 16.99 -2.42
N THR A 3 -21.94 17.76 -1.92
CA THR A 3 -20.77 18.16 -2.70
C THR A 3 -20.04 16.89 -3.12
N SER A 4 -19.96 16.67 -4.43
CA SER A 4 -19.06 15.67 -5.02
C SER A 4 -17.64 16.05 -4.62
N GLN A 5 -17.08 15.45 -3.56
CA GLN A 5 -15.67 15.58 -3.24
C GLN A 5 -14.88 15.04 -4.44
N SER A 6 -14.16 15.92 -5.11
CA SER A 6 -13.23 15.53 -6.16
C SER A 6 -12.08 14.74 -5.54
N ARG A 7 -12.01 13.44 -5.84
CA ARG A 7 -10.87 12.59 -5.46
C ARG A 7 -9.58 13.23 -5.98
N GLN A 8 -8.60 13.41 -5.08
CA GLN A 8 -7.29 13.94 -5.46
C GLN A 8 -6.30 12.78 -5.62
N VAL A 9 -5.63 12.71 -6.76
CA VAL A 9 -4.61 11.67 -7.05
C VAL A 9 -3.27 12.35 -7.30
N PHE A 10 -2.24 11.86 -6.63
CA PHE A 10 -0.87 12.34 -6.78
C PHE A 10 0.06 11.18 -7.12
N GLU A 11 0.76 11.23 -8.26
CA GLU A 11 1.62 10.13 -8.74
C GLU A 11 3.11 10.51 -8.72
N PHE A 12 3.94 9.62 -8.16
CA PHE A 12 5.39 9.82 -8.07
C PHE A 12 6.16 8.52 -8.28
N THR A 13 7.35 8.62 -8.85
CA THR A 13 8.25 7.48 -9.11
C THR A 13 9.47 7.45 -8.18
N GLU A 14 9.76 8.54 -7.46
CA GLU A 14 10.92 8.67 -6.58
C GLU A 14 10.51 8.80 -5.12
N ILE A 15 11.23 8.10 -4.24
CA ILE A 15 10.93 8.05 -2.80
C ILE A 15 11.04 9.44 -2.13
N ASP A 16 11.96 10.27 -2.58
CA ASP A 16 12.20 11.62 -2.04
C ASP A 16 11.06 12.60 -2.36
N LYS A 17 10.17 12.24 -3.31
CA LYS A 17 8.98 13.03 -3.67
C LYS A 17 7.78 12.76 -2.77
N ILE A 18 7.83 11.70 -1.94
CA ILE A 18 6.74 11.32 -1.01
C ILE A 18 6.51 12.44 0.03
N TYR A 19 7.56 12.93 0.67
CA TYR A 19 7.44 13.96 1.70
C TYR A 19 6.88 15.30 1.16
N PRO A 20 7.40 15.88 0.06
CA PRO A 20 6.81 17.06 -0.57
C PRO A 20 5.33 16.86 -0.97
N ALA A 21 4.96 15.67 -1.43
CA ALA A 21 3.59 15.35 -1.80
C ALA A 21 2.65 15.38 -0.58
N LEU A 22 3.04 14.71 0.50
CA LEU A 22 2.31 14.70 1.75
C LEU A 22 2.18 16.12 2.35
N LEU A 23 3.23 16.95 2.27
CA LEU A 23 3.15 18.35 2.69
C LEU A 23 2.09 19.16 1.91
N ASN A 24 1.94 18.92 0.61
CA ASN A 24 0.88 19.56 -0.18
C ASN A 24 -0.53 19.10 0.26
N LEU A 25 -0.65 17.87 0.76
CA LEU A 25 -1.89 17.29 1.29
C LEU A 25 -2.29 17.79 2.68
N ARG A 26 -1.35 18.35 3.45
CA ARG A 26 -1.62 18.97 4.77
C ARG A 26 -2.56 20.18 4.66
N ARG A 27 -2.62 20.85 3.50
CA ARG A 27 -3.50 22.02 3.30
C ARG A 27 -4.99 21.66 3.17
N PRO A 28 -5.40 20.56 2.49
CA PRO A 28 -6.80 20.14 2.46
C PRO A 28 -7.28 19.25 3.63
N THR A 29 -6.41 18.58 4.38
CA THR A 29 -6.82 17.63 5.45
C THR A 29 -6.98 18.32 6.82
N LEU A 30 -7.91 19.26 6.94
CA LEU A 30 -8.13 19.99 8.21
C LEU A 30 -8.98 19.24 9.25
N LEU A 31 -9.41 18.01 8.96
CA LEU A 31 -10.00 17.08 9.93
C LEU A 31 -9.41 15.69 9.65
N LEU A 32 -8.43 15.27 10.45
CA LEU A 32 -7.97 13.88 10.44
C LEU A 32 -9.17 13.00 10.80
N ASN A 33 -9.58 12.13 9.87
CA ASN A 33 -10.55 11.10 10.20
C ASN A 33 -9.93 10.18 11.26
N THR A 34 -10.71 9.85 12.29
CA THR A 34 -10.28 8.96 13.38
C THR A 34 -10.89 7.56 13.26
N LYS A 35 -11.73 7.31 12.25
CA LYS A 35 -12.41 6.04 12.05
C LYS A 35 -11.49 5.07 11.28
N ILE A 36 -11.04 4.03 11.98
CA ILE A 36 -10.33 2.91 11.37
C ILE A 36 -11.34 2.00 10.65
N THR A 37 -11.03 1.63 9.40
CA THR A 37 -11.86 0.73 8.58
C THR A 37 -11.09 -0.51 8.12
N HIS A 38 -11.85 -1.58 7.82
CA HIS A 38 -11.34 -2.85 7.31
C HIS A 38 -12.30 -3.55 6.33
N ASP A 39 -13.51 -3.01 6.11
CA ASP A 39 -14.56 -3.65 5.30
C ASP A 39 -14.17 -3.74 3.81
N HIS A 40 -13.36 -2.79 3.35
CA HIS A 40 -12.78 -2.73 2.00
C HIS A 40 -11.74 -3.82 1.75
N LEU A 41 -11.26 -4.52 2.77
CA LEU A 41 -10.24 -5.57 2.65
C LEU A 41 -10.81 -6.96 2.30
N ARG A 42 -12.14 -7.10 2.14
CA ARG A 42 -12.76 -8.36 1.73
C ARG A 42 -12.15 -8.97 0.45
N PRO A 43 -11.79 -8.20 -0.59
CA PRO A 43 -11.12 -8.75 -1.77
C PRO A 43 -9.75 -9.39 -1.47
N LEU A 44 -9.00 -8.91 -0.44
CA LEU A 44 -7.71 -9.51 -0.08
C LEU A 44 -7.85 -10.96 0.40
N LYS A 45 -8.90 -11.28 1.17
CA LYS A 45 -9.17 -12.66 1.60
C LYS A 45 -9.38 -13.60 0.42
N LYS A 46 -10.19 -13.17 -0.55
CA LYS A 46 -10.44 -13.95 -1.76
C LYS A 46 -9.16 -14.10 -2.58
N LEU A 47 -8.43 -13.01 -2.80
CA LEU A 47 -7.16 -13.03 -3.52
C LEU A 47 -6.15 -13.98 -2.89
N ALA A 48 -6.01 -13.96 -1.56
CA ALA A 48 -5.11 -14.87 -0.84
C ALA A 48 -5.49 -16.35 -1.04
N GLN A 49 -6.78 -16.66 -1.11
CA GLN A 49 -7.23 -18.02 -1.45
C GLN A 49 -6.91 -18.38 -2.90
N ASP A 50 -7.23 -17.48 -3.84
CA ASP A 50 -7.00 -17.69 -5.28
C ASP A 50 -5.51 -17.86 -5.61
N LEU A 51 -4.64 -17.13 -4.91
CA LEU A 51 -3.18 -17.18 -5.08
C LEU A 51 -2.46 -18.13 -4.11
N LYS A 52 -3.20 -18.78 -3.20
CA LYS A 52 -2.64 -19.64 -2.13
C LYS A 52 -1.57 -18.92 -1.29
N ALA A 53 -1.80 -17.65 -0.97
CA ALA A 53 -0.89 -16.85 -0.16
C ALA A 53 -0.76 -17.41 1.26
N GLY A 54 0.42 -17.24 1.87
CA GLY A 54 0.66 -17.65 3.26
C GLY A 54 -0.18 -16.83 4.25
N ALA A 55 -0.50 -17.43 5.39
CA ALA A 55 -1.23 -16.75 6.47
C ALA A 55 -0.51 -15.47 6.95
N GLN A 56 0.83 -15.51 6.99
CA GLN A 56 1.69 -14.38 7.34
C GLN A 56 1.51 -13.20 6.37
N ALA A 57 1.60 -13.46 5.06
CA ALA A 57 1.44 -12.40 4.07
C ALA A 57 0.04 -11.81 4.09
N LEU A 58 -0.99 -12.65 4.30
CA LEU A 58 -2.35 -12.17 4.48
C LEU A 58 -2.47 -11.26 5.70
N GLU A 59 -1.90 -11.63 6.85
CA GLU A 59 -1.90 -10.80 8.05
C GLU A 59 -1.20 -9.46 7.82
N ASN A 60 -0.03 -9.48 7.18
CA ASN A 60 0.74 -8.28 6.86
C ASN A 60 -0.05 -7.35 5.92
N ALA A 61 -0.68 -7.90 4.87
CA ALA A 61 -1.52 -7.14 3.96
C ALA A 61 -2.75 -6.56 4.66
N TYR A 62 -3.35 -7.29 5.62
CA TYR A 62 -4.45 -6.79 6.43
C TYR A 62 -4.05 -5.63 7.32
N LYS A 63 -2.88 -5.72 7.97
CA LYS A 63 -2.34 -4.64 8.81
C LYS A 63 -2.04 -3.40 7.98
N LEU A 64 -1.37 -3.55 6.83
CA LEU A 64 -1.12 -2.45 5.89
C LEU A 64 -2.43 -1.81 5.38
N GLY A 65 -3.44 -2.62 5.06
CA GLY A 65 -4.70 -2.15 4.53
C GLY A 65 -5.64 -1.52 5.57
N THR A 66 -5.32 -1.57 6.86
CA THR A 66 -6.16 -1.07 7.96
C THR A 66 -5.70 0.31 8.39
N GLY A 67 -6.60 1.29 8.39
CA GLY A 67 -6.27 2.66 8.74
C GLY A 67 -7.46 3.60 8.60
N TYR A 68 -7.18 4.91 8.64
CA TYR A 68 -8.16 5.94 8.36
C TYR A 68 -8.52 5.96 6.88
N ASP A 69 -9.80 6.17 6.56
CA ASP A 69 -10.33 6.04 5.19
C ASP A 69 -10.11 7.26 4.29
N ASP A 70 -9.61 8.37 4.82
CA ASP A 70 -9.42 9.64 4.10
C ASP A 70 -8.21 9.62 3.14
N LEU A 71 -7.18 8.83 3.48
CA LEU A 71 -5.94 8.72 2.70
C LEU A 71 -5.58 7.26 2.44
N ALA A 72 -5.40 6.93 1.17
CA ALA A 72 -4.75 5.70 0.75
C ALA A 72 -3.38 6.01 0.12
N VAL A 73 -2.34 5.33 0.58
CA VAL A 73 -1.03 5.31 -0.07
C VAL A 73 -0.95 4.03 -0.90
N VAL A 74 -0.74 4.15 -2.20
CA VAL A 74 -0.64 3.04 -3.14
C VAL A 74 0.82 2.81 -3.48
N LEU A 75 1.32 1.62 -3.21
CA LEU A 75 2.68 1.20 -3.49
C LEU A 75 2.69 0.05 -4.49
N LEU A 76 3.76 -0.05 -5.27
CA LEU A 76 4.04 -1.21 -6.10
C LEU A 76 4.96 -2.15 -5.33
N GLU A 77 4.43 -3.23 -4.75
CA GLU A 77 5.22 -4.21 -3.99
C GLU A 77 6.04 -3.58 -2.86
N PRO A 78 5.39 -3.18 -1.75
CA PRO A 78 6.06 -2.49 -0.65
C PRO A 78 7.11 -3.34 0.06
N SER A 79 7.09 -4.67 -0.08
CA SER A 79 8.08 -5.57 0.48
C SER A 79 8.07 -6.92 -0.24
N ASP A 80 9.24 -7.50 -0.44
CA ASP A 80 9.41 -8.89 -0.89
C ASP A 80 9.43 -9.90 0.28
N LYS A 81 9.34 -9.40 1.53
CA LYS A 81 9.45 -10.19 2.76
C LYS A 81 8.10 -10.52 3.42
N ALA A 82 6.99 -10.12 2.80
CA ALA A 82 5.65 -10.27 3.38
C ALA A 82 5.29 -11.73 3.77
N ASP A 83 5.83 -12.73 3.07
CA ASP A 83 5.60 -14.15 3.36
C ASP A 83 6.50 -14.72 4.47
N THR A 84 7.62 -14.06 4.79
CA THR A 84 8.68 -14.62 5.64
C THR A 84 8.88 -13.88 6.95
N HIS A 85 8.45 -12.61 7.02
CA HIS A 85 8.66 -11.74 8.17
C HIS A 85 7.32 -11.34 8.80
N CYS A 86 7.30 -11.13 10.12
CA CYS A 86 6.12 -10.53 10.76
C CYS A 86 6.04 -9.04 10.39
N PHE A 87 4.92 -8.39 10.70
CA PHE A 87 4.66 -7.02 10.24
C PHE A 87 5.77 -6.04 10.64
N ASP A 88 6.20 -6.06 11.90
CA ASP A 88 7.23 -5.14 12.39
C ASP A 88 8.59 -5.40 11.73
N ASP A 89 8.95 -6.68 11.54
CA ASP A 89 10.18 -7.05 10.86
C ASP A 89 10.14 -6.69 9.37
N MET A 90 8.99 -6.88 8.71
CA MET A 90 8.75 -6.50 7.32
C MET A 90 8.85 -4.98 7.14
N LEU A 91 8.27 -4.21 8.05
CA LEU A 91 8.37 -2.75 8.09
C LEU A 91 9.84 -2.33 8.23
N ASN A 92 10.57 -2.91 9.18
CA ASN A 92 11.98 -2.57 9.41
C ASN A 92 12.88 -2.92 8.22
N ALA A 93 12.59 -4.01 7.51
CA ALA A 93 13.33 -4.45 6.34
C ALA A 93 13.00 -3.66 5.06
N SER A 94 11.84 -3.02 4.97
CA SER A 94 11.41 -2.30 3.78
C SER A 94 11.78 -0.82 3.81
N THR A 95 12.70 -0.42 2.93
CA THR A 95 13.05 0.99 2.71
C THR A 95 11.83 1.81 2.30
N ALA A 96 10.95 1.27 1.45
CA ALA A 96 9.75 1.95 0.98
C ALA A 96 8.77 2.22 2.12
N LEU A 97 8.44 1.20 2.91
CA LEU A 97 7.52 1.34 4.05
C LEU A 97 8.09 2.30 5.10
N ARG A 98 9.40 2.24 5.39
CA ARG A 98 10.04 3.18 6.32
C ARG A 98 10.03 4.63 5.84
N ALA A 99 10.24 4.86 4.54
CA ALA A 99 10.20 6.20 3.99
C ALA A 99 8.79 6.79 4.01
N VAL A 100 7.77 5.97 3.69
CA VAL A 100 6.36 6.35 3.84
C VAL A 100 6.04 6.67 5.29
N ASP A 101 6.39 5.77 6.23
CA ASP A 101 6.14 5.97 7.66
C ASP A 101 6.78 7.25 8.20
N SER A 102 8.06 7.47 7.89
CA SER A 102 8.78 8.68 8.29
C SER A 102 8.12 9.93 7.69
N SER A 103 7.74 9.89 6.41
CA SER A 103 7.11 11.03 5.75
C SER A 103 5.73 11.34 6.33
N LEU A 104 4.93 10.32 6.64
CA LEU A 104 3.64 10.48 7.32
C LEU A 104 3.84 11.11 8.71
N CYS A 105 4.75 10.56 9.51
CA CYS A 105 5.05 11.09 10.84
C CYS A 105 5.49 12.55 10.78
N HIS A 106 6.37 12.90 9.84
CA HIS A 106 6.84 14.27 9.69
C HIS A 106 5.77 15.24 9.16
N THR A 107 4.96 14.82 8.19
CA THR A 107 3.93 15.70 7.61
C THR A 107 2.82 16.00 8.62
N PHE A 108 2.40 14.99 9.38
CA PHE A 108 1.25 15.07 10.28
C PHE A 108 1.66 15.24 11.76
N ASP A 109 2.84 15.78 12.02
CA ASP A 109 3.38 16.05 13.37
C ASP A 109 3.23 14.85 14.33
N GLY A 110 3.46 13.64 13.83
CA GLY A 110 3.38 12.37 14.56
C GLY A 110 1.96 11.79 14.75
N GLN A 111 0.91 12.46 14.30
CA GLN A 111 -0.48 11.98 14.44
C GLN A 111 -0.83 10.85 13.47
N ARG A 112 -0.08 10.75 12.38
CA ARG A 112 -0.26 9.73 11.33
C ARG A 112 1.05 8.98 11.11
N SER A 113 0.94 7.66 10.98
CA SER A 113 2.03 6.73 10.70
C SER A 113 1.50 5.60 9.82
N ILE A 114 2.35 4.62 9.51
CA ILE A 114 1.92 3.45 8.73
C ILE A 114 0.88 2.58 9.47
N GLN A 115 0.84 2.65 10.80
CA GLN A 115 -0.08 1.84 11.62
C GLN A 115 -1.52 2.32 11.57
N ASN A 116 -1.76 3.56 11.13
CA ASN A 116 -3.09 4.14 11.03
C ASN A 116 -3.38 4.74 9.65
N THR A 117 -2.53 4.45 8.66
CA THR A 117 -2.70 4.87 7.26
C THR A 117 -2.92 3.65 6.39
N ILE A 118 -3.91 3.70 5.50
CA ILE A 118 -4.16 2.61 4.57
C ILE A 118 -3.06 2.60 3.51
N ILE A 119 -2.27 1.53 3.49
CA ILE A 119 -1.27 1.23 2.47
C ILE A 119 -1.81 0.11 1.58
N LEU A 120 -1.98 0.38 0.29
CA LEU A 120 -2.46 -0.56 -0.70
C LEU A 120 -1.31 -1.01 -1.60
N ASP A 121 -1.11 -2.32 -1.69
CA ASP A 121 -0.18 -2.92 -2.65
C ASP A 121 -0.93 -3.29 -3.93
N ILE A 122 -0.50 -2.71 -5.07
CA ILE A 122 -1.04 -3.05 -6.39
C ILE A 122 -0.82 -4.55 -6.72
N ARG A 123 0.22 -5.14 -6.14
CA ARG A 123 0.70 -6.50 -6.40
C ARG A 123 0.66 -7.38 -5.14
N ALA A 124 -0.38 -7.24 -4.34
CA ALA A 124 -0.54 -8.05 -3.12
C ALA A 124 -0.33 -9.56 -3.40
N PHE A 125 0.56 -10.20 -2.62
CA PHE A 125 0.96 -11.62 -2.75
C PHE A 125 1.72 -11.97 -4.04
N ARG A 126 2.24 -10.96 -4.75
CA ARG A 126 2.95 -11.11 -6.03
C ARG A 126 4.34 -10.48 -5.96
N SER A 127 5.10 -10.79 -4.91
CA SER A 127 6.47 -10.29 -4.79
C SER A 127 7.33 -10.68 -5.99
N ASP A 128 8.37 -9.91 -6.27
CA ASP A 128 9.29 -10.14 -7.37
C ASP A 128 9.94 -11.53 -7.26
N SER A 129 10.20 -12.00 -6.04
CA SER A 129 10.69 -13.36 -5.79
C SER A 129 9.71 -14.43 -6.30
N ILE A 130 8.42 -14.31 -5.98
CA ILE A 130 7.35 -15.19 -6.48
C ILE A 130 7.27 -15.08 -8.01
N ARG A 131 7.24 -13.86 -8.55
CA ARG A 131 7.10 -13.59 -9.98
C ARG A 131 8.26 -14.07 -10.83
N ARG A 132 9.47 -14.24 -10.26
CA ARG A 132 10.64 -14.81 -10.94
C ARG A 132 10.55 -16.34 -11.09
N THR A 133 9.80 -17.01 -10.22
CA THR A 133 9.66 -18.49 -10.24
C THR A 133 8.51 -19.00 -11.10
N GLN A 134 7.66 -18.10 -11.63
CA GLN A 134 6.45 -18.46 -12.37
C GLN A 134 6.61 -18.32 -13.88
N HIS A 135 5.95 -19.21 -14.61
CA HIS A 135 5.86 -19.15 -16.07
C HIS A 135 4.94 -18.02 -16.55
N GLY A 136 5.19 -17.52 -17.76
CA GLY A 136 4.60 -16.27 -18.26
C GLY A 136 3.07 -16.19 -18.21
N SER A 137 2.36 -17.25 -18.58
CA SER A 137 0.89 -17.27 -18.56
C SER A 137 0.31 -17.25 -17.14
N ASP A 138 0.90 -18.02 -16.22
CA ASP A 138 0.47 -18.02 -14.81
C ASP A 138 0.82 -16.71 -14.11
N LYS A 139 1.98 -16.14 -14.45
CA LYS A 139 2.39 -14.83 -13.96
C LYS A 139 1.41 -13.73 -14.35
N LEU A 140 1.03 -13.66 -15.64
CA LEU A 140 0.07 -12.66 -16.13
C LEU A 140 -1.28 -12.80 -15.43
N ARG A 141 -1.85 -14.02 -15.41
CA ARG A 141 -3.14 -14.28 -14.75
C ARG A 141 -3.13 -13.89 -13.27
N ALA A 142 -2.06 -14.21 -12.55
CA ALA A 142 -1.99 -13.90 -11.13
C ALA A 142 -1.72 -12.41 -10.86
N ASP A 143 -0.99 -11.72 -11.74
CA ASP A 143 -0.83 -10.26 -11.69
C ASP A 143 -2.16 -9.54 -11.99
N GLU A 144 -2.98 -10.06 -12.92
CA GLU A 144 -4.34 -9.57 -13.21
C GLU A 144 -5.30 -9.74 -12.01
N LEU A 145 -5.25 -10.89 -11.32
CA LEU A 145 -6.04 -11.13 -10.12
C LEU A 145 -5.69 -10.13 -9.01
N ALA A 146 -4.40 -9.89 -8.78
CA ALA A 146 -3.93 -8.93 -7.77
C ALA A 146 -4.40 -7.51 -8.10
N TYR A 147 -4.25 -7.10 -9.36
CA TYR A 147 -4.70 -5.78 -9.82
C TYR A 147 -6.23 -5.61 -9.69
N THR A 148 -7.01 -6.63 -10.06
CA THR A 148 -8.48 -6.62 -9.93
C THR A 148 -8.90 -6.47 -8.46
N ALA A 149 -8.23 -7.18 -7.55
CA ALA A 149 -8.50 -7.06 -6.12
C ALA A 149 -8.14 -5.66 -5.60
N PHE A 150 -7.01 -5.10 -6.01
CA PHE A 150 -6.61 -3.72 -5.70
C PHE A 150 -7.68 -2.70 -6.15
N GLU A 151 -8.16 -2.80 -7.40
CA GLU A 151 -9.20 -1.91 -7.91
C GLU A 151 -10.50 -2.02 -7.12
N GLN A 152 -10.92 -3.24 -6.77
CA GLN A 152 -12.10 -3.48 -5.95
C GLN A 152 -11.94 -2.86 -4.55
N ILE A 153 -10.79 -3.04 -3.90
CA ILE A 153 -10.49 -2.44 -2.59
C ILE A 153 -10.59 -0.91 -2.67
N LEU A 154 -10.03 -0.31 -3.71
CA LEU A 154 -10.04 1.14 -3.89
C LEU A 154 -11.45 1.69 -4.19
N CYS A 155 -12.28 0.91 -4.88
CA CYS A 155 -13.69 1.22 -5.15
C CYS A 155 -14.57 1.10 -3.90
N ASP A 156 -14.27 0.14 -3.03
CA ASP A 156 -14.98 -0.06 -1.76
C ASP A 156 -14.56 0.99 -0.72
N LEU A 157 -13.27 1.33 -0.65
CA LEU A 157 -12.72 2.29 0.31
C LEU A 157 -13.14 3.74 0.01
N LYS A 158 -13.08 4.14 -1.26
CA LYS A 158 -13.36 5.52 -1.72
C LYS A 158 -12.62 6.61 -0.93
N PRO A 159 -11.28 6.56 -0.83
CA PRO A 159 -10.52 7.60 -0.14
C PRO A 159 -10.65 8.95 -0.85
N ASP A 160 -10.66 10.01 -0.05
CA ASP A 160 -10.64 11.41 -0.52
C ASP A 160 -9.33 11.71 -1.27
N VAL A 161 -8.23 11.15 -0.77
CA VAL A 161 -6.89 11.35 -1.30
C VAL A 161 -6.22 10.01 -1.60
N ILE A 162 -5.63 9.92 -2.79
CA ILE A 162 -4.75 8.81 -3.17
C ILE A 162 -3.35 9.35 -3.44
N LEU A 163 -2.38 8.81 -2.70
CA LEU A 163 -0.96 9.01 -2.99
C LEU A 163 -0.42 7.76 -3.67
N VAL A 164 -0.08 7.84 -4.95
CA VAL A 164 0.53 6.74 -5.70
C VAL A 164 2.04 6.90 -5.71
N CYS A 165 2.75 5.93 -5.12
CA CYS A 165 4.21 5.85 -5.20
C CYS A 165 4.61 4.62 -6.02
N GLN A 166 5.05 4.86 -7.24
CA GLN A 166 5.62 3.89 -8.17
C GLN A 166 7.11 3.67 -7.85
N TYR A 167 7.44 3.40 -6.58
CA TYR A 167 8.79 2.99 -6.22
C TYR A 167 8.95 1.51 -6.57
N GLN A 168 9.88 1.21 -7.47
CA GLN A 168 10.22 -0.17 -7.82
C GLN A 168 11.20 -0.69 -6.76
N THR A 169 10.97 -1.88 -6.21
CA THR A 169 11.78 -2.51 -5.15
C THR A 169 13.21 -2.88 -5.59
N ASN A 170 13.74 -2.32 -6.69
CA ASN A 170 15.08 -2.57 -7.19
C ASN A 170 15.80 -1.27 -7.56
N MET A 171 16.68 -0.81 -6.66
CA MET A 171 18.08 -0.47 -6.98
C MET A 171 18.89 -0.62 -5.69
N ASN A 172 19.48 -1.81 -5.48
CA ASN A 172 20.77 -2.07 -4.81
C ASN A 172 20.85 -3.51 -4.23
N GLU A 173 20.97 -4.51 -5.10
CA GLU A 173 21.80 -5.70 -4.84
C GLU A 173 22.73 -5.89 -6.04
N VAL A 174 23.59 -4.90 -6.28
CA VAL A 174 24.85 -5.10 -7.00
C VAL A 174 25.94 -4.54 -6.10
N GLY A 175 26.67 -5.44 -5.45
CA GLY A 175 27.79 -5.17 -4.54
C GLY A 175 27.93 -6.36 -3.59
N ASN A 176 28.89 -7.27 -3.73
CA ASN A 176 30.19 -7.25 -4.40
C ASN A 176 30.41 -8.48 -5.27
#